data_AF-A0A9N9MFG4-F1
#
_entry.id   AF-A0A9N9MFG4-F1
#
_cell.length_a   1.000
_cell.length_b   1.000
_cell.length_c   1.000
_cell.angle_alpha   90.00
_cell.angle_beta   90.00
_cell.angle_gamma   90.00
#
_symmetry.space_group_name_H-M   'P 1'
#
loop_
_entity.id
_entity.type
_entity.pdbx_description
1 polymer ?
#
loop_
_entity_poly.entity_id
_entity_poly.type
_entity_poly.pdbx_seq_one_letter_code
_entity_poly.pdbx_strand_id
1 'polypeptide(L)'
;MSLIKFVTQYLIKSSPKLPPEKVLWIAGGLQDGSMSIKVKNSGVTVDELLQSNHEEADTRLIFHLVHSSTGSPIVVKSDDTDVLVLLIYFYWNDKKLNASEIYIEKGHNTTSTNKKRFVPIHLIAQNLQKPISDGLPAFHAITGCDTTNSFFKIRKKSAWQIYFRNHQQFHLHSFGKTSIEQGLDSARKFTPSLYRNDKCKDLNEVRQKMTKETKKSACYYQVRLWTMSHIGLVDRLGLDPKNYGWTIDTKTAFRQNSPIRRPFQMKYEKLLAYFVQKRIATIANVPCTNIEVVELLDDAEDDLLEFC
;
A
#
# COMPACT_ATOMS: atom_id res chain seq x y z
N MET A 1 2.00 25.07 -17.80
CA MET A 1 3.18 24.38 -17.22
C MET A 1 2.75 23.74 -15.91
N SER A 2 2.96 22.44 -15.70
CA SER A 2 2.56 21.81 -14.43
C SER A 2 3.40 22.34 -13.26
N LEU A 3 2.83 22.34 -12.05
CA LEU A 3 3.54 22.76 -10.83
C LEU A 3 4.85 21.99 -10.64
N ILE A 4 4.83 20.67 -10.88
CA ILE A 4 6.00 19.80 -10.77
C ILE A 4 7.09 20.24 -11.74
N LYS A 5 6.75 20.50 -13.02
CA LYS A 5 7.71 20.97 -14.02
C LYS A 5 8.28 22.34 -13.65
N PHE A 6 7.46 23.23 -13.10
CA PHE A 6 7.92 24.54 -12.60
C PHE A 6 8.92 24.38 -11.46
N VAL A 7 8.60 23.58 -10.44
CA VAL A 7 9.49 23.37 -9.28
C VAL A 7 10.81 22.72 -9.72
N THR A 8 10.77 21.69 -10.57
CA THR A 8 11.98 21.05 -11.11
C THR A 8 12.88 22.05 -11.84
N GLN A 9 12.30 22.85 -12.73
CA GLN A 9 13.06 23.87 -13.46
C GLN A 9 13.61 24.95 -12.55
N TYR A 10 12.86 25.36 -11.53
CA TYR A 10 13.31 26.33 -10.54
C TYR A 10 14.51 25.80 -9.74
N LEU A 11 14.45 24.55 -9.29
CA LEU A 11 15.55 23.90 -8.56
C LEU A 11 16.81 23.78 -9.42
N ILE A 12 16.66 23.36 -10.69
CA ILE A 12 17.77 23.29 -11.65
C ILE A 12 18.38 24.68 -11.87
N LYS A 13 17.57 25.70 -12.14
CA LYS A 13 18.06 27.08 -12.35
C LYS A 13 18.72 27.68 -11.11
N SER A 14 18.33 27.21 -9.94
CA SER A 14 18.92 27.63 -8.66
C SER A 14 20.20 26.86 -8.31
N SER A 15 20.65 25.92 -9.15
CA SER A 15 21.84 25.12 -8.89
C SER A 15 23.11 25.93 -8.59
N PRO A 16 23.37 27.12 -9.19
CA PRO A 16 24.56 27.90 -8.85
C PRO A 16 24.58 28.39 -7.39
N LYS A 17 23.42 28.39 -6.71
CA LYS A 17 23.29 28.75 -5.29
C LYS A 17 23.55 27.56 -4.35
N LEU A 18 23.72 26.35 -4.87
CA LEU A 18 24.05 25.18 -4.06
C LEU A 18 25.50 25.32 -3.56
N PRO A 19 25.76 25.04 -2.27
CA PRO A 19 27.14 24.93 -1.79
C PRO A 19 27.92 23.86 -2.57
N PRO A 20 29.23 24.04 -2.80
CA PRO A 20 30.03 23.13 -3.64
C PRO A 20 30.02 21.67 -3.21
N GLU A 21 29.90 21.42 -1.91
CA GLU A 21 29.86 20.09 -1.31
C GLU A 21 28.46 19.44 -1.34
N LYS A 22 27.42 20.22 -1.68
CA LYS A 22 26.04 19.75 -1.71
C LYS A 22 25.66 19.28 -3.10
N VAL A 23 24.86 18.22 -3.11
CA VAL A 23 24.29 17.64 -4.32
C VAL A 23 22.80 17.50 -4.09
N LEU A 24 22.02 17.91 -5.09
CA LEU A 24 20.58 17.73 -5.12
C LEU A 24 20.23 16.68 -6.16
N TRP A 25 19.50 15.65 -5.75
CA TRP A 25 18.90 14.69 -6.69
C TRP A 25 17.44 15.05 -6.93
N ILE A 26 17.00 15.00 -8.19
CA ILE A 26 15.62 15.27 -8.59
C ILE A 26 15.12 14.11 -9.45
N ALA A 27 13.94 13.58 -9.12
CA ALA A 27 13.30 12.47 -9.82
C ALA A 27 11.79 12.72 -9.98
N GLY A 28 11.18 12.11 -11.00
CA GLY A 28 9.72 12.16 -11.25
C GLY A 28 9.16 13.50 -11.75
N GLY A 29 9.94 14.58 -11.69
CA GLY A 29 9.52 15.92 -12.11
C GLY A 29 10.06 16.40 -13.45
N LEU A 30 10.68 15.51 -14.22
CA LEU A 30 11.25 15.77 -15.55
C LEU A 30 10.23 15.43 -16.65
N GLN A 31 10.56 15.76 -17.90
CA GLN A 31 9.70 15.43 -19.05
C GLN A 31 9.57 13.91 -19.22
N ASP A 32 10.68 13.21 -19.09
CA ASP A 32 10.68 11.78 -18.85
C ASP A 32 10.61 11.55 -17.34
N GLY A 33 9.45 11.06 -16.88
CA GLY A 33 9.20 10.77 -15.47
C GLY A 33 10.04 9.63 -14.91
N SER A 34 10.71 8.84 -15.76
CA SER A 34 11.63 7.79 -15.31
C SER A 34 13.02 8.31 -14.93
N MET A 35 13.39 9.48 -15.48
CA MET A 35 14.71 10.06 -15.29
C MET A 35 14.92 10.57 -13.86
N SER A 36 16.16 10.39 -13.41
CA SER A 36 16.70 11.01 -12.21
C SER A 36 17.94 11.81 -12.60
N ILE A 37 18.06 13.02 -12.07
CA ILE A 37 19.21 13.89 -12.30
C ILE A 37 19.93 14.23 -11.01
N LYS A 38 21.22 14.42 -11.13
CA LYS A 38 22.14 14.93 -10.12
C LYS A 38 22.48 16.37 -10.44
N VAL A 39 22.11 17.27 -9.55
CA VAL A 39 22.30 18.72 -9.66
C VAL A 39 23.38 19.17 -8.69
N LYS A 40 24.43 19.77 -9.25
CA LYS A 40 25.52 20.42 -8.54
C LYS A 40 25.61 21.89 -8.96
N ASN A 41 26.38 22.69 -8.23
CA ASN A 41 26.71 24.05 -8.66
C ASN A 41 27.45 24.08 -10.02
N SER A 42 28.22 23.04 -10.34
CA SER A 42 28.99 22.90 -11.57
C SER A 42 28.16 22.44 -12.77
N GLY A 43 26.92 22.01 -12.56
CA GLY A 43 26.06 21.51 -13.64
C GLY A 43 25.09 20.42 -13.23
N VAL A 44 24.41 19.88 -14.24
CA VAL A 44 23.38 18.86 -14.10
C VAL A 44 23.80 17.64 -14.92
N THR A 45 23.77 16.46 -14.31
CA THR A 45 24.01 15.18 -15.01
C THR A 45 22.87 14.22 -14.75
N VAL A 46 22.65 13.26 -15.65
CA VAL A 46 21.73 12.15 -15.40
C VAL A 46 22.37 11.19 -14.39
N ASP A 47 21.56 10.63 -13.50
CA ASP A 47 21.96 9.58 -12.57
C ASP A 47 21.28 8.28 -12.97
N GLU A 48 21.99 7.45 -13.74
CA GLU A 48 21.47 6.20 -14.31
C GLU A 48 21.08 5.19 -13.23
N LEU A 49 21.79 5.19 -12.09
CA LEU A 49 21.52 4.27 -10.99
C LEU A 49 20.20 4.56 -10.28
N LEU A 50 19.73 5.80 -10.36
CA LEU A 50 18.54 6.26 -9.66
C LEU A 50 17.32 6.45 -10.58
N GLN A 51 17.41 6.05 -11.85
CA GLN A 51 16.26 6.05 -12.73
C GLN A 51 15.21 5.04 -12.26
N SER A 52 13.94 5.42 -12.31
CA SER A 52 12.84 4.54 -11.89
C SER A 52 11.52 4.94 -12.54
N ASN A 53 10.74 3.95 -13.00
CA ASN A 53 9.41 4.15 -13.57
C ASN A 53 8.28 4.14 -12.52
N HIS A 54 8.62 4.30 -11.24
CA HIS A 54 7.67 4.18 -10.13
C HIS A 54 6.60 5.27 -10.24
N GLU A 55 5.31 4.97 -10.17
CA GLU A 55 4.30 6.02 -10.32
C GLU A 55 4.26 6.97 -9.11
N GLU A 56 4.36 6.42 -7.89
CA GLU A 56 4.12 7.14 -6.64
C GLU A 56 5.39 7.77 -6.04
N ALA A 57 5.24 8.94 -5.40
CA ALA A 57 6.38 9.70 -4.86
C ALA A 57 7.02 9.03 -3.63
N ASP A 58 6.24 8.36 -2.78
CA ASP A 58 6.71 7.60 -1.62
C ASP A 58 7.65 6.47 -2.05
N THR A 59 7.26 5.66 -3.04
CA THR A 59 8.06 4.54 -3.54
C THR A 59 9.34 5.02 -4.23
N ARG A 60 9.30 6.13 -4.99
CA ARG A 60 10.50 6.78 -5.55
C ARG A 60 11.45 7.24 -4.45
N LEU A 61 10.92 7.91 -3.43
CA LEU A 61 11.71 8.41 -2.30
C LEU A 61 12.47 7.27 -1.62
N ILE A 62 11.79 6.17 -1.29
CA ILE A 62 12.41 5.02 -0.63
C ILE A 62 13.41 4.33 -1.55
N PHE A 63 13.10 4.19 -2.84
CA PHE A 63 14.03 3.64 -3.84
C PHE A 63 15.34 4.44 -3.87
N HIS A 64 15.27 5.76 -3.90
CA HIS A 64 16.46 6.61 -3.82
C HIS A 64 17.25 6.36 -2.54
N LEU A 65 16.59 6.28 -1.38
CA LEU A 65 17.29 6.03 -0.11
C LEU A 65 17.99 4.67 -0.10
N VAL A 66 17.34 3.61 -0.58
CA VAL A 66 17.92 2.26 -0.64
C VAL A 66 19.17 2.23 -1.53
N HIS A 67 19.15 2.93 -2.66
CA HIS A 67 20.22 2.86 -3.66
C HIS A 67 21.29 3.96 -3.55
N SER A 68 21.09 4.99 -2.74
CA SER A 68 22.05 6.10 -2.56
C SER A 68 22.60 6.27 -1.15
N SER A 69 22.14 5.48 -0.18
CA SER A 69 22.56 5.60 1.21
C SER A 69 24.00 5.07 1.44
N THR A 70 24.81 5.87 2.13
CA THR A 70 26.27 5.69 2.26
C THR A 70 26.75 5.47 3.71
N GLY A 71 25.85 5.03 4.61
CA GLY A 71 26.12 4.85 6.04
C GLY A 71 25.95 6.12 6.87
N SER A 72 25.74 7.28 6.25
CA SER A 72 25.47 8.55 6.94
C SER A 72 24.06 8.60 7.53
N PRO A 73 23.80 9.43 8.56
CA PRO A 73 22.45 9.68 9.05
C PRO A 73 21.54 10.24 7.95
N ILE A 74 20.30 9.76 7.91
CA ILE A 74 19.29 10.16 6.93
C ILE A 74 18.14 10.86 7.64
N VAL A 75 17.73 12.00 7.09
CA VAL A 75 16.50 12.70 7.46
C VAL A 75 15.55 12.68 6.27
N VAL A 76 14.41 12.03 6.44
CA VAL A 76 13.35 11.97 5.45
C VAL A 76 12.28 12.99 5.80
N LYS A 77 11.98 13.91 4.91
CA LYS A 77 10.91 14.88 5.14
C LYS A 77 9.64 14.44 4.43
N SER A 78 8.67 13.96 5.18
CA SER A 78 7.36 13.57 4.65
C SER A 78 6.34 13.47 5.77
N ASP A 79 5.16 14.10 5.60
CA ASP A 79 4.02 13.90 6.50
C ASP A 79 3.19 12.66 6.15
N ASP A 80 3.49 12.01 5.02
CA ASP A 80 2.83 10.80 4.54
C ASP A 80 3.07 9.59 5.46
N THR A 81 2.03 8.78 5.66
CA THR A 81 2.09 7.54 6.45
C THR A 81 2.67 6.39 5.63
N ASP A 82 2.48 6.38 4.31
CA ASP A 82 3.04 5.35 3.43
C ASP A 82 4.57 5.37 3.50
N VAL A 83 5.17 6.56 3.48
CA VAL A 83 6.62 6.74 3.69
C VAL A 83 7.07 6.20 5.05
N LEU A 84 6.32 6.45 6.13
CA LEU A 84 6.65 5.94 7.47
C LEU A 84 6.66 4.40 7.49
N VAL A 85 5.62 3.77 6.92
CA VAL A 85 5.50 2.32 6.84
C VAL A 85 6.65 1.71 6.04
N LEU A 86 6.97 2.30 4.88
CA LEU A 86 8.05 1.82 4.03
C LEU A 86 9.43 1.99 4.69
N LEU A 87 9.69 3.11 5.38
CA LEU A 87 10.96 3.31 6.10
C LEU A 87 11.20 2.25 7.19
N ILE A 88 10.16 1.89 7.95
CA ILE A 88 10.28 0.84 8.97
C ILE A 88 10.50 -0.53 8.33
N TYR A 89 9.80 -0.82 7.23
CA TYR A 89 9.97 -2.08 6.49
C TYR A 89 11.38 -2.24 5.92
N PHE A 90 11.89 -1.24 5.20
CA PHE A 90 13.22 -1.27 4.57
C PHE A 90 14.38 -1.10 5.55
N TYR A 91 14.12 -0.81 6.83
CA TYR A 91 15.16 -0.86 7.86
C TYR A 91 15.70 -2.29 8.07
N TRP A 92 14.82 -3.29 8.05
CA TRP A 92 15.19 -4.70 8.30
C TRP A 92 15.29 -5.57 7.04
N ASN A 93 14.85 -5.08 5.88
CA ASN A 93 14.82 -5.83 4.63
C ASN A 93 16.24 -6.14 4.10
N ASP A 94 16.42 -7.19 3.30
CA ASP A 94 17.70 -7.55 2.69
C ASP A 94 18.29 -6.42 1.83
N LYS A 95 17.43 -5.63 1.18
CA LYS A 95 17.79 -4.35 0.55
C LYS A 95 17.72 -3.21 1.58
N LYS A 96 18.48 -3.35 2.68
CA LYS A 96 18.40 -2.43 3.82
C LYS A 96 18.82 -1.02 3.46
N LEU A 97 18.21 -0.06 4.11
CA LEU A 97 18.72 1.31 4.15
C LEU A 97 20.11 1.29 4.79
N ASN A 98 21.13 1.64 4.01
CA ASN A 98 22.51 1.73 4.50
C ASN A 98 22.73 3.07 5.20
N ALA A 99 22.23 3.19 6.42
CA ALA A 99 22.32 4.41 7.23
C ALA A 99 22.62 4.07 8.70
N SER A 100 23.47 4.87 9.34
CA SER A 100 23.72 4.78 10.79
C SER A 100 22.48 5.11 11.60
N GLU A 101 21.77 6.17 11.20
CA GLU A 101 20.52 6.60 11.81
C GLU A 101 19.52 7.05 10.75
N ILE A 102 18.24 6.82 11.02
CA ILE A 102 17.15 7.23 10.14
C ILE A 102 16.11 7.98 10.95
N TYR A 103 15.75 9.17 10.48
CA TYR A 103 14.73 10.03 11.05
C TYR A 103 13.69 10.39 9.99
N ILE A 104 12.44 10.52 10.40
CA ILE A 104 11.41 11.20 9.60
C ILE A 104 11.03 12.53 10.27
N GLU A 105 11.19 13.63 9.54
CA GLU A 105 10.72 14.96 9.95
C GLU A 105 9.21 15.03 9.72
N LYS A 106 8.46 15.28 10.80
CA LYS A 106 7.01 15.46 10.79
C LYS A 106 6.64 16.85 11.31
N GLY A 107 5.48 17.33 10.88
CA GLY A 107 4.88 18.57 11.35
C GLY A 107 5.40 19.82 10.63
N HIS A 108 4.61 20.88 10.68
CA HIS A 108 4.92 22.14 10.04
C HIS A 108 5.35 23.18 11.07
N ASN A 109 6.30 24.02 10.67
CA ASN A 109 6.57 25.26 11.37
C ASN A 109 5.76 26.37 10.73
N THR A 110 4.97 27.05 11.55
CA THR A 110 4.34 28.32 11.19
C THR A 110 4.99 29.43 11.98
N THR A 111 4.71 30.68 11.63
CA THR A 111 5.19 31.87 12.34
C THR A 111 4.80 31.88 13.82
N SER A 112 3.79 31.11 14.21
CA SER A 112 3.25 31.03 15.57
C SER A 112 3.40 29.65 16.24
N THR A 113 3.85 28.61 15.54
CA THR A 113 3.99 27.26 16.10
C THR A 113 5.22 26.54 15.58
N ASN A 114 6.00 25.97 16.51
CA ASN A 114 7.10 25.05 16.20
C ASN A 114 6.70 23.63 16.57
N LYS A 115 6.09 22.91 15.62
CA LYS A 115 5.65 21.51 15.79
C LYS A 115 6.53 20.50 15.08
N LYS A 116 7.68 20.95 14.55
CA LYS A 116 8.67 20.06 13.93
C LYS A 116 9.17 19.04 14.93
N ARG A 117 9.18 17.79 14.51
CA ARG A 117 9.73 16.67 15.28
C ARG A 117 10.45 15.72 14.35
N PHE A 118 11.59 15.23 14.82
CA PHE A 118 12.34 14.16 14.17
C PHE A 118 11.99 12.85 14.87
N VAL A 119 11.31 11.96 14.16
CA VAL A 119 10.91 10.66 14.70
C VAL A 119 11.98 9.64 14.33
N PRO A 120 12.65 8.99 15.31
CA PRO A 120 13.76 8.07 15.06
C PRO A 120 13.24 6.72 14.55
N ILE A 121 13.27 6.52 13.23
CA ILE A 121 12.79 5.29 12.59
C ILE A 121 13.60 4.07 13.03
N HIS A 122 14.92 4.23 13.13
CA HIS A 122 15.83 3.15 13.54
C HIS A 122 15.45 2.59 14.94
N LEU A 123 15.17 3.45 15.92
CA LEU A 123 14.70 3.03 17.25
C LEU A 123 13.31 2.39 17.20
N ILE A 124 12.39 2.92 16.39
CA ILE A 124 11.06 2.33 16.22
C ILE A 124 11.16 0.92 15.65
N ALA A 125 11.90 0.76 14.54
CA ALA A 125 12.08 -0.52 13.90
C ALA A 125 12.77 -1.54 14.82
N GLN A 126 13.77 -1.11 15.59
CA GLN A 126 14.42 -1.92 16.64
C GLN A 126 13.41 -2.40 17.69
N ASN A 127 12.57 -1.51 18.21
CA ASN A 127 11.56 -1.84 19.20
C ASN A 127 10.45 -2.76 18.65
N LEU A 128 10.08 -2.60 17.37
CA LEU A 128 9.09 -3.45 16.71
C LEU A 128 9.65 -4.82 16.34
N GLN A 129 10.98 -4.93 16.18
CA GLN A 129 11.65 -6.14 15.70
C GLN A 129 11.27 -6.49 14.25
N LYS A 130 12.05 -7.39 13.64
CA LYS A 130 11.92 -7.74 12.23
C LYS A 130 10.55 -8.32 11.85
N PRO A 131 9.96 -9.30 12.57
CA PRO A 131 8.70 -9.94 12.14
C PRO A 131 7.51 -8.98 12.07
N ILE A 132 7.43 -8.03 13.02
CA ILE A 132 6.36 -7.02 13.03
C ILE A 132 6.60 -5.98 11.93
N SER A 133 7.85 -5.54 11.77
CA SER A 133 8.23 -4.59 10.73
C SER A 133 7.98 -5.13 9.33
N ASP A 134 8.27 -6.42 9.09
CA ASP A 134 8.03 -7.10 7.82
C ASP A 134 6.54 -7.19 7.46
N GLY A 135 5.64 -7.27 8.45
CA GLY A 135 4.20 -7.33 8.22
C GLY A 135 3.50 -5.97 8.19
N LEU A 136 4.22 -4.86 8.42
CA LEU A 136 3.65 -3.51 8.41
C LEU A 136 3.01 -3.12 7.06
N PRO A 137 3.62 -3.37 5.89
CA PRO A 137 2.99 -3.05 4.61
C PRO A 137 1.64 -3.76 4.44
N ALA A 138 1.58 -5.05 4.78
CA ALA A 138 0.36 -5.84 4.74
C ALA A 138 -0.69 -5.34 5.74
N PHE A 139 -0.29 -5.06 6.98
CA PHE A 139 -1.17 -4.45 7.98
C PHE A 139 -1.76 -3.13 7.47
N HIS A 140 -0.93 -2.26 6.90
CA HIS A 140 -1.34 -0.95 6.43
C HIS A 140 -2.34 -1.03 5.28
N ALA A 141 -2.10 -1.92 4.31
CA ALA A 141 -3.01 -2.19 3.19
C ALA A 141 -4.31 -2.86 3.64
N ILE A 142 -4.27 -3.87 4.50
CA ILE A 142 -5.47 -4.57 4.96
C ILE A 142 -6.36 -3.64 5.80
N THR A 143 -5.78 -2.77 6.62
CA THR A 143 -6.55 -1.85 7.48
C THR A 143 -7.00 -0.56 6.79
N GLY A 144 -6.70 -0.41 5.50
CA GLY A 144 -7.05 0.73 4.66
C GLY A 144 -5.93 1.75 4.50
N CYS A 145 -5.56 2.10 3.28
CA CYS A 145 -4.60 3.14 2.89
C CYS A 145 -5.18 3.94 1.70
N ASP A 146 -4.38 4.73 1.00
CA ASP A 146 -4.88 5.54 -0.12
C ASP A 146 -5.53 4.70 -1.25
N THR A 147 -5.09 3.45 -1.41
CA THR A 147 -5.61 2.51 -2.42
C THR A 147 -6.65 1.54 -1.88
N THR A 148 -6.91 1.54 -0.57
CA THR A 148 -7.74 0.50 0.08
C THR A 148 -8.66 1.08 1.14
N ASN A 149 -9.91 0.61 1.18
CA ASN A 149 -10.88 1.11 2.15
C ASN A 149 -10.57 0.65 3.57
N SER A 150 -10.77 1.53 4.54
CA SER A 150 -10.74 1.15 5.96
C SER A 150 -11.95 0.28 6.35
N PHE A 151 -11.75 -0.58 7.33
CA PHE A 151 -12.83 -1.39 7.90
C PHE A 151 -13.78 -0.53 8.74
N PHE A 152 -15.09 -0.73 8.55
CA PHE A 152 -16.11 0.01 9.27
C PHE A 152 -16.00 -0.19 10.78
N LYS A 153 -16.08 0.91 11.54
CA LYS A 153 -15.92 0.98 13.00
C LYS A 153 -14.57 0.48 13.54
N ILE A 154 -13.63 0.09 12.68
CA ILE A 154 -12.28 -0.30 13.11
C ILE A 154 -11.33 0.86 12.89
N ARG A 155 -10.71 1.34 13.97
CA ARG A 155 -9.65 2.34 13.88
C ARG A 155 -8.31 1.64 13.64
N LYS A 156 -7.40 2.24 12.87
CA LYS A 156 -6.03 1.71 12.71
C LYS A 156 -5.33 1.48 14.05
N LYS A 157 -5.51 2.37 15.03
CA LYS A 157 -4.96 2.19 16.39
C LYS A 157 -5.45 0.92 17.08
N SER A 158 -6.74 0.59 16.97
CA SER A 158 -7.27 -0.65 17.57
C SER A 158 -6.81 -1.89 16.81
N ALA A 159 -6.75 -1.82 15.48
CA ALA A 159 -6.21 -2.90 14.66
C ALA A 159 -4.72 -3.15 14.95
N TRP A 160 -3.94 -2.07 15.13
CA TRP A 160 -2.52 -2.14 15.49
C TRP A 160 -2.31 -2.86 16.81
N GLN A 161 -3.11 -2.57 17.84
CA GLN A 161 -3.01 -3.26 19.13
C GLN A 161 -3.26 -4.77 19.01
N ILE A 162 -4.18 -5.19 18.14
CA ILE A 162 -4.46 -6.60 17.89
C ILE A 162 -3.30 -7.24 17.14
N TYR A 163 -2.82 -6.60 16.08
CA TYR A 163 -1.68 -7.07 15.30
C TYR A 163 -0.41 -7.19 16.16
N PHE A 164 -0.03 -6.13 16.88
CA PHE A 164 1.18 -6.09 17.70
C PHE A 164 1.21 -7.25 18.72
N ARG A 165 0.09 -7.51 19.39
CA ARG A 165 -0.01 -8.58 20.41
C ARG A 165 -0.02 -10.00 19.83
N ASN A 166 -0.55 -10.18 18.61
CA ASN A 166 -0.79 -11.51 18.04
C ASN A 166 -0.10 -11.69 16.66
N HIS A 167 0.94 -10.94 16.36
CA HIS A 167 1.56 -10.88 15.03
C HIS A 167 2.00 -12.25 14.51
N GLN A 168 2.45 -13.13 15.42
CA GLN A 168 2.85 -14.50 15.11
C GLN A 168 1.69 -15.36 14.58
N GLN A 169 0.46 -15.11 15.02
CA GLN A 169 -0.71 -15.89 14.58
C GLN A 169 -1.21 -15.49 13.19
N PHE A 170 -1.00 -14.21 12.82
CA PHE A 170 -1.52 -13.66 11.57
C PHE A 170 -0.58 -13.83 10.38
N HIS A 171 0.71 -14.03 10.62
CA HIS A 171 1.74 -14.20 9.59
C HIS A 171 1.75 -13.10 8.50
N LEU A 172 1.34 -11.86 8.83
CA LEU A 172 1.29 -10.77 7.84
C LEU A 172 2.64 -10.48 7.15
N HIS A 173 3.77 -10.93 7.73
CA HIS A 173 5.09 -10.82 7.13
C HIS A 173 5.27 -11.64 5.83
N SER A 174 4.45 -12.67 5.59
CA SER A 174 4.44 -13.47 4.37
C SER A 174 3.47 -12.93 3.30
N PHE A 175 2.57 -12.03 3.69
CA PHE A 175 1.53 -11.48 2.82
C PHE A 175 2.14 -10.71 1.65
N GLY A 176 1.81 -11.12 0.42
CA GLY A 176 2.37 -10.54 -0.80
C GLY A 176 3.83 -10.93 -1.07
N LYS A 177 4.41 -11.86 -0.31
CA LYS A 177 5.74 -12.47 -0.58
C LYS A 177 5.61 -13.94 -1.01
N THR A 178 4.53 -14.59 -0.62
CA THR A 178 4.17 -15.95 -1.00
C THR A 178 3.19 -15.96 -2.16
N SER A 179 2.72 -17.15 -2.58
CA SER A 179 1.57 -17.22 -3.48
C SER A 179 0.40 -16.42 -2.92
N ILE A 180 -0.45 -15.93 -3.83
CA ILE A 180 -1.63 -15.14 -3.50
C ILE A 180 -2.47 -15.90 -2.46
N GLU A 181 -2.71 -17.19 -2.68
CA GLU A 181 -3.49 -18.08 -1.82
C GLU A 181 -2.95 -18.17 -0.38
N GLN A 182 -1.62 -18.26 -0.21
CA GLN A 182 -0.99 -18.23 1.11
C GLN A 182 -1.10 -16.85 1.77
N GLY A 183 -1.06 -15.78 0.98
CA GLY A 183 -1.35 -14.43 1.45
C GLY A 183 -2.81 -14.29 1.95
N LEU A 184 -3.76 -14.87 1.23
CA LEU A 184 -5.18 -14.84 1.62
C LEU A 184 -5.42 -15.41 3.02
N ASP A 185 -4.74 -16.50 3.37
CA ASP A 185 -4.85 -17.10 4.70
C ASP A 185 -4.47 -16.12 5.82
N SER A 186 -3.40 -15.34 5.62
CA SER A 186 -2.96 -14.31 6.58
C SER A 186 -4.01 -13.21 6.77
N ALA A 187 -4.62 -12.72 5.67
CA ALA A 187 -5.69 -11.73 5.74
C ALA A 187 -6.99 -12.29 6.37
N ARG A 188 -7.31 -13.56 6.09
CA ARG A 188 -8.48 -14.27 6.63
C ARG A 188 -8.36 -14.57 8.12
N LYS A 189 -7.14 -14.78 8.63
CA LYS A 189 -6.87 -14.87 10.08
C LYS A 189 -6.97 -13.50 10.75
N PHE A 190 -6.39 -12.47 10.13
CA PHE A 190 -6.31 -11.16 10.73
C PHE A 190 -7.66 -10.43 10.76
N THR A 191 -8.41 -10.41 9.66
CA THR A 191 -9.61 -9.56 9.52
C THR A 191 -10.71 -9.86 10.55
N PRO A 192 -11.11 -11.12 10.80
CA PRO A 192 -12.13 -11.45 11.80
C PRO A 192 -11.74 -11.01 13.21
N SER A 193 -10.45 -11.11 13.55
CA SER A 193 -9.94 -10.73 14.87
C SER A 193 -10.19 -9.24 15.21
N LEU A 194 -10.30 -8.38 14.19
CA LEU A 194 -10.55 -6.95 14.35
C LEU A 194 -11.91 -6.65 14.97
N TYR A 195 -12.90 -7.50 14.73
CA TYR A 195 -14.28 -7.28 15.17
C TYR A 195 -14.60 -7.87 16.55
N ARG A 196 -13.59 -8.37 17.28
CA ARG A 196 -13.71 -8.88 18.67
C ARG A 196 -14.90 -9.81 18.86
N ASN A 197 -15.05 -10.77 17.95
CA ASN A 197 -16.15 -11.71 18.00
C ASN A 197 -15.58 -13.12 18.07
N ASP A 198 -15.28 -13.51 19.30
CA ASP A 198 -14.88 -14.83 19.79
C ASP A 198 -15.79 -15.98 19.34
N LYS A 199 -16.95 -15.68 18.77
CA LYS A 199 -17.91 -16.68 18.27
C LYS A 199 -17.93 -16.86 16.76
N CYS A 200 -17.25 -16.00 15.99
CA CYS A 200 -17.24 -16.11 14.53
C CYS A 200 -16.00 -16.89 14.05
N LYS A 201 -16.24 -17.96 13.31
CA LYS A 201 -15.23 -18.85 12.75
C LYS A 201 -14.60 -18.28 11.48
N ASP A 202 -15.33 -17.44 10.76
CA ASP A 202 -14.86 -16.84 9.51
C ASP A 202 -15.38 -15.41 9.28
N LEU A 203 -14.85 -14.78 8.23
CA LEU A 203 -15.17 -13.40 7.86
C LEU A 203 -16.62 -13.21 7.40
N ASN A 204 -17.27 -14.24 6.86
CA ASN A 204 -18.67 -14.17 6.42
C ASN A 204 -19.62 -14.16 7.60
N GLU A 205 -19.35 -14.92 8.65
CA GLU A 205 -20.11 -14.86 9.89
C GLU A 205 -20.01 -13.47 10.54
N VAL A 206 -18.82 -12.87 10.55
CA VAL A 206 -18.63 -11.48 11.02
C VAL A 206 -19.46 -10.51 10.20
N ARG A 207 -19.44 -10.60 8.86
CA ARG A 207 -20.25 -9.74 7.97
C ARG A 207 -21.74 -9.92 8.22
N GLN A 208 -22.24 -11.15 8.28
CA GLN A 208 -23.66 -11.43 8.52
C GLN A 208 -24.14 -10.81 9.83
N LYS A 209 -23.33 -10.90 10.89
CA LYS A 209 -23.65 -10.28 12.19
C LYS A 209 -23.64 -8.76 12.10
N MET A 210 -22.61 -8.19 11.47
CA MET A 210 -22.52 -6.73 11.25
C MET A 210 -23.72 -6.19 10.46
N THR A 211 -24.20 -6.93 9.45
CA THR A 211 -25.41 -6.59 8.69
C THR A 211 -26.67 -6.57 9.56
N LYS A 212 -26.77 -7.47 10.55
CA LYS A 212 -27.91 -7.55 11.49
C LYS A 212 -27.87 -6.44 12.54
N GLU A 213 -26.68 -6.04 13.00
CA GLU A 213 -26.48 -5.06 14.08
C GLU A 213 -26.39 -3.61 13.58
N THR A 214 -26.19 -3.41 12.28
CA THR A 214 -26.00 -2.08 11.69
C THR A 214 -27.31 -1.62 11.05
N LYS A 215 -27.73 -0.36 11.29
CA LYS A 215 -28.84 0.25 10.54
C LYS A 215 -28.60 0.02 9.04
N LYS A 216 -29.59 -0.52 8.31
CA LYS A 216 -29.51 -0.96 6.90
C LYS A 216 -28.60 -0.08 6.04
N SER A 217 -28.71 1.24 6.15
CA SER A 217 -27.93 2.22 5.39
C SER A 217 -26.40 2.11 5.51
N ALA A 218 -25.84 1.79 6.68
CA ALA A 218 -24.39 1.69 6.85
C ALA A 218 -23.81 0.35 6.36
N CYS A 219 -24.59 -0.74 6.39
CA CYS A 219 -24.22 -1.98 5.73
C CYS A 219 -24.27 -1.86 4.20
N TYR A 220 -25.29 -1.17 3.67
CA TYR A 220 -25.35 -0.82 2.25
C TYR A 220 -24.17 0.05 1.84
N TYR A 221 -23.74 1.00 2.67
CA TYR A 221 -22.58 1.85 2.39
C TYR A 221 -21.29 1.04 2.30
N GLN A 222 -21.10 0.04 3.17
CA GLN A 222 -19.88 -0.76 3.18
C GLN A 222 -19.81 -1.74 2.00
N VAL A 223 -20.93 -2.40 1.68
CA VAL A 223 -21.06 -3.22 0.46
C VAL A 223 -20.88 -2.34 -0.78
N ARG A 224 -21.55 -1.18 -0.84
CA ARG A 224 -21.45 -0.23 -1.96
C ARG A 224 -20.04 0.34 -2.11
N LEU A 225 -19.34 0.68 -1.03
CA LEU A 225 -17.95 1.11 -1.09
C LEU A 225 -17.06 0.00 -1.65
N TRP A 226 -17.30 -1.26 -1.26
CA TRP A 226 -16.55 -2.40 -1.77
C TRP A 226 -16.85 -2.65 -3.25
N THR A 227 -18.11 -2.57 -3.67
CA THR A 227 -18.51 -2.65 -5.09
C THR A 227 -17.98 -1.48 -5.92
N MET A 228 -18.05 -0.24 -5.42
CA MET A 228 -17.58 0.96 -6.13
C MET A 228 -16.06 1.07 -6.18
N SER A 229 -15.36 0.62 -5.13
CA SER A 229 -13.90 0.51 -5.13
C SER A 229 -13.38 -0.56 -6.09
N HIS A 230 -14.21 -1.51 -6.52
CA HIS A 230 -13.91 -2.38 -7.66
C HIS A 230 -14.16 -1.67 -8.99
N ILE A 231 -15.30 -0.98 -9.18
CA ILE A 231 -15.64 -0.31 -10.45
C ILE A 231 -14.58 0.74 -10.86
N GLY A 232 -14.16 1.61 -9.94
CA GLY A 232 -13.11 2.60 -10.24
C GLY A 232 -11.69 2.03 -10.37
N LEU A 233 -11.49 0.74 -10.06
CA LEU A 233 -10.24 0.00 -10.21
C LEU A 233 -10.22 -0.77 -11.53
N VAL A 234 -11.37 -1.35 -11.92
CA VAL A 234 -11.64 -2.01 -13.19
C VAL A 234 -11.42 -1.03 -14.35
N ASP A 235 -11.92 0.21 -14.23
CA ASP A 235 -11.66 1.28 -15.21
C ASP A 235 -10.18 1.69 -15.29
N ARG A 236 -9.46 1.68 -14.15
CA ARG A 236 -8.03 2.05 -14.08
C ARG A 236 -7.08 0.94 -14.55
N LEU A 237 -7.51 -0.32 -14.44
CA LEU A 237 -6.76 -1.50 -14.85
C LEU A 237 -7.19 -2.03 -16.23
N GLY A 238 -8.16 -1.39 -16.90
CA GLY A 238 -8.61 -1.76 -18.24
C GLY A 238 -9.37 -3.09 -18.33
N LEU A 239 -10.03 -3.50 -17.26
CA LEU A 239 -10.75 -4.77 -17.19
C LEU A 239 -12.22 -4.53 -17.65
N ASP A 240 -12.76 -5.29 -18.62
CA ASP A 240 -14.20 -5.19 -18.97
C ASP A 240 -15.02 -6.14 -18.07
N PRO A 241 -15.95 -5.64 -17.23
CA PRO A 241 -16.81 -6.48 -16.41
C PRO A 241 -17.51 -7.62 -17.17
N LYS A 242 -17.88 -7.42 -18.43
CA LYS A 242 -18.56 -8.44 -19.26
C LYS A 242 -17.69 -9.67 -19.50
N ASN A 243 -16.38 -9.49 -19.61
CA ASN A 243 -15.41 -10.58 -19.80
C ASN A 243 -15.28 -11.48 -18.58
N TYR A 244 -15.92 -11.14 -17.45
CA TYR A 244 -15.92 -11.91 -16.20
C TYR A 244 -17.33 -12.34 -15.78
N GLY A 245 -18.28 -12.41 -16.73
CA GLY A 245 -19.66 -12.86 -16.52
C GLY A 245 -20.60 -11.81 -15.92
N TRP A 246 -20.29 -10.51 -16.00
CA TRP A 246 -21.14 -9.44 -15.46
C TRP A 246 -21.93 -8.75 -16.57
N THR A 247 -23.25 -8.71 -16.42
CA THR A 247 -24.09 -7.69 -17.07
C THR A 247 -24.33 -6.56 -16.08
N ILE A 248 -24.01 -5.32 -16.48
CA ILE A 248 -24.31 -4.13 -15.67
C ILE A 248 -25.82 -3.90 -15.74
N ASP A 249 -26.59 -4.62 -14.93
CA ASP A 249 -28.00 -4.29 -14.71
C ASP A 249 -28.10 -3.32 -13.53
N THR A 250 -28.21 -2.05 -13.87
CA THR A 250 -28.36 -0.96 -12.91
C THR A 250 -29.68 -1.00 -12.13
N LYS A 251 -30.61 -1.91 -12.47
CA LYS A 251 -31.96 -1.97 -11.87
C LYS A 251 -32.19 -3.13 -10.89
N THR A 252 -31.44 -4.24 -10.95
CA THR A 252 -31.71 -5.45 -10.13
C THR A 252 -30.81 -5.64 -8.90
N ALA A 253 -29.79 -4.80 -8.68
CA ALA A 253 -28.93 -4.86 -7.48
C ALA A 253 -29.70 -4.68 -6.14
N PHE A 254 -31.00 -4.40 -6.18
CA PHE A 254 -31.85 -4.08 -5.04
C PHE A 254 -32.86 -5.15 -4.62
N ARG A 255 -32.97 -6.30 -5.30
CA ARG A 255 -33.89 -7.35 -4.84
C ARG A 255 -33.28 -8.18 -3.71
N GLN A 256 -33.85 -7.97 -2.53
CA GLN A 256 -33.65 -8.73 -1.30
C GLN A 256 -33.83 -10.23 -1.58
N ASN A 257 -32.92 -11.07 -1.07
CA ASN A 257 -32.97 -12.54 -0.92
C ASN A 257 -31.98 -13.42 -1.71
N SER A 258 -30.96 -12.89 -2.37
CA SER A 258 -29.89 -13.76 -2.89
C SER A 258 -28.79 -14.01 -1.86
N PRO A 259 -28.36 -15.28 -1.61
CA PRO A 259 -27.25 -15.58 -0.72
C PRO A 259 -26.00 -14.90 -1.28
N ILE A 260 -25.32 -14.12 -0.45
CA ILE A 260 -24.12 -13.37 -0.81
C ILE A 260 -23.10 -14.38 -1.38
N ARG A 261 -23.01 -14.45 -2.71
CA ARG A 261 -22.18 -15.43 -3.41
C ARG A 261 -20.70 -15.14 -3.12
N ARG A 262 -19.98 -16.20 -2.72
CA ARG A 262 -18.54 -16.30 -2.41
C ARG A 262 -17.53 -15.59 -3.35
N PRO A 263 -17.76 -15.36 -4.66
CA PRO A 263 -16.80 -14.72 -5.58
C PRO A 263 -16.26 -13.33 -5.20
N PHE A 264 -17.00 -12.49 -4.46
CA PHE A 264 -16.56 -11.11 -4.18
C PHE A 264 -15.38 -11.01 -3.19
N GLN A 265 -15.31 -11.92 -2.22
CA GLN A 265 -14.30 -11.89 -1.16
C GLN A 265 -12.91 -12.20 -1.70
N MET A 266 -12.82 -13.20 -2.57
CA MET A 266 -11.55 -13.64 -3.14
C MET A 266 -10.92 -12.50 -3.97
N LYS A 267 -11.70 -11.78 -4.76
CA LYS A 267 -11.20 -10.71 -5.64
C LYS A 267 -10.55 -9.55 -4.86
N TYR A 268 -11.13 -9.11 -3.74
CA TYR A 268 -10.58 -8.00 -2.94
C TYR A 268 -9.30 -8.38 -2.20
N GLU A 269 -9.27 -9.53 -1.53
CA GLU A 269 -8.09 -9.99 -0.80
C GLU A 269 -6.91 -10.28 -1.77
N LYS A 270 -7.20 -10.79 -2.98
CA LYS A 270 -6.20 -10.97 -4.05
C LYS A 270 -5.63 -9.63 -4.54
N LEU A 271 -6.47 -8.61 -4.72
CA LEU A 271 -6.03 -7.26 -5.06
C LEU A 271 -5.14 -6.64 -3.97
N LEU A 272 -5.49 -6.81 -2.69
CA LEU A 272 -4.66 -6.36 -1.58
C LEU A 272 -3.27 -6.99 -1.61
N ALA A 273 -3.20 -8.32 -1.80
CA ALA A 273 -1.94 -9.04 -1.91
C ALA A 273 -1.09 -8.52 -3.09
N TYR A 274 -1.73 -8.31 -4.24
CA TYR A 274 -1.09 -7.73 -5.43
C TYR A 274 -0.51 -6.34 -5.16
N PHE A 275 -1.26 -5.42 -4.54
CA PHE A 275 -0.77 -4.07 -4.27
C PHE A 275 0.43 -4.06 -3.31
N VAL A 276 0.39 -4.88 -2.26
CA VAL A 276 1.51 -5.01 -1.32
C VAL A 276 2.74 -5.58 -2.02
N GLN A 277 2.57 -6.65 -2.80
CA GLN A 277 3.65 -7.28 -3.56
C GLN A 277 4.25 -6.31 -4.58
N LYS A 278 3.41 -5.64 -5.38
CA LYS A 278 3.83 -4.65 -6.38
C LYS A 278 4.64 -3.54 -5.72
N ARG A 279 4.15 -2.90 -4.65
CA ARG A 279 4.89 -1.81 -3.97
C ARG A 279 6.24 -2.26 -3.43
N ILE A 280 6.31 -3.42 -2.78
CA ILE A 280 7.56 -3.95 -2.22
C ILE A 280 8.56 -4.31 -3.33
N ALA A 281 8.13 -5.04 -4.35
CA ALA A 281 8.98 -5.50 -5.44
C ALA A 281 9.50 -4.34 -6.29
N THR A 282 8.64 -3.36 -6.59
CA THR A 282 9.00 -2.12 -7.27
C THR A 282 10.14 -1.40 -6.53
N ILE A 283 10.03 -1.21 -5.21
CA ILE A 283 11.09 -0.54 -4.44
C ILE A 283 12.38 -1.37 -4.37
N ALA A 284 12.28 -2.70 -4.28
CA ALA A 284 13.46 -3.58 -4.21
C ALA A 284 14.21 -3.71 -5.56
N ASN A 285 13.64 -3.17 -6.65
CA ASN A 285 14.08 -3.38 -8.03
C ASN A 285 14.26 -4.88 -8.34
N VAL A 286 13.35 -5.69 -7.80
CA VAL A 286 13.26 -7.12 -8.07
C VAL A 286 12.12 -7.28 -9.06
N PRO A 287 12.31 -7.95 -10.20
CA PRO A 287 11.20 -8.21 -11.09
C PRO A 287 10.11 -8.96 -10.32
N CYS A 288 8.85 -8.58 -10.52
CA CYS A 288 7.70 -9.38 -10.08
C CYS A 288 7.60 -10.67 -10.92
N THR A 289 8.70 -11.40 -11.07
CA THR A 289 8.71 -12.71 -11.72
C THR A 289 8.02 -13.68 -10.79
N ASN A 290 6.91 -14.25 -11.26
CA ASN A 290 5.92 -15.07 -10.55
C ASN A 290 4.72 -14.32 -9.96
N ILE A 291 4.38 -13.14 -10.49
CA ILE A 291 2.96 -12.80 -10.59
C ILE A 291 2.54 -13.19 -12.00
N GLU A 292 2.27 -14.49 -12.20
CA GLU A 292 1.19 -14.78 -13.12
C GLU A 292 -0.02 -14.07 -12.50
N VAL A 293 -0.37 -12.89 -13.04
CA VAL A 293 -1.78 -12.65 -13.25
C VAL A 293 -2.13 -13.73 -14.25
N VAL A 294 -2.33 -14.98 -13.77
CA VAL A 294 -2.95 -16.02 -14.56
C VAL A 294 -4.15 -15.29 -15.14
N GLU A 295 -4.27 -15.26 -16.46
CA GLU A 295 -5.56 -15.07 -17.07
C GLU A 295 -6.49 -16.05 -16.35
N LEU A 296 -7.16 -15.63 -15.28
CA LEU A 296 -8.06 -16.47 -14.50
C LEU A 296 -9.38 -16.52 -15.27
N LEU A 297 -9.27 -17.05 -16.49
CA LEU A 297 -10.31 -17.77 -17.17
C LEU A 297 -10.03 -19.26 -16.94
N ASP A 298 -11.15 -19.96 -16.90
CA ASP A 298 -11.35 -21.40 -16.94
C ASP A 298 -11.42 -22.16 -15.61
N ASP A 299 -12.44 -23.02 -15.62
CA ASP A 299 -12.89 -24.02 -14.66
C ASP A 299 -13.84 -23.55 -13.54
N ALA A 300 -15.03 -23.12 -13.98
CA ALA A 300 -16.28 -23.43 -13.28
C ALA A 300 -17.49 -23.42 -14.26
N GLU A 301 -17.37 -24.10 -15.40
CA GLU A 301 -18.53 -24.73 -16.01
C GLU A 301 -18.69 -26.13 -15.40
N ASP A 302 -19.96 -26.55 -15.29
CA ASP A 302 -20.45 -27.87 -14.86
C ASP A 302 -20.42 -28.20 -13.36
N ASP A 303 -21.51 -27.81 -12.68
CA ASP A 303 -22.32 -28.71 -11.84
C ASP A 303 -23.52 -27.94 -11.25
N LEU A 304 -24.48 -27.59 -12.09
CA LEU A 304 -25.85 -27.25 -11.67
C LEU A 304 -26.84 -27.65 -12.77
N LEU A 305 -26.95 -28.97 -13.00
CA LEU A 305 -28.16 -29.57 -13.55
C LEU A 305 -28.77 -30.48 -12.48
N GLU A 306 -30.10 -30.44 -12.42
CA GLU A 306 -31.02 -31.28 -11.64
C GLU A 306 -31.25 -30.92 -10.17
N PHE A 307 -32.10 -29.90 -9.98
CA PHE A 307 -33.33 -30.05 -9.18
C PHE A 307 -34.45 -29.22 -9.82
N CYS A 308 -35.09 -29.83 -10.82
CA CYS A 308 -36.52 -29.84 -11.12
C CYS A 308 -36.75 -30.99 -12.09
#